data_AF-A0A7S4HEU5-F1
#
_entry.id   AF-A0A7S4HEU5-F1
#
_cell.length_a   1.000
_cell.length_b   1.000
_cell.length_c   1.000
_cell.angle_alpha   90.00
_cell.angle_beta   90.00
_cell.angle_gamma   90.00
#
_symmetry.space_group_name_H-M   'P 1'
#
loop_
_entity.id
_entity.type
_entity.pdbx_description
1 polymer ?
#
loop_
_entity_poly.entity_id
_entity_poly.type
_entity_poly.pdbx_seq_one_letter_code
_entity_poly.pdbx_strand_id
1 'polypeptide(L)'
;KAGPHFQPSWYSNDHRTSTECRIARKETQGIQGRYSKLLNMPVENMEAAKVSRYRKGQYFKNHVDTLSGTDFLENRIATLFVYLNDCGRGGETRFLSLPSPRTLNYVVGEKVCCLSTGRDVDGEGDYPGVIRAV
;
A
#
# COMPACT_ATOMS: atom_id res chain seq x y z
N LYS A 1 -24.88 1.42 4.69
CA LYS A 1 -24.29 2.44 3.79
C LYS A 1 -23.01 2.92 4.44
N ALA A 2 -21.82 2.54 3.95
CA ALA A 2 -20.57 3.14 4.42
C ALA A 2 -20.29 4.35 3.54
N GLY A 3 -20.30 5.56 4.14
CA GLY A 3 -19.89 6.78 3.46
C GLY A 3 -18.36 6.83 3.30
N PRO A 4 -17.81 7.82 2.58
CA PRO A 4 -16.38 8.06 2.56
C PRO A 4 -15.93 8.40 3.98
N HIS A 5 -15.32 7.42 4.66
CA HIS A 5 -14.71 7.63 5.96
C HIS A 5 -13.34 8.26 5.75
N PHE A 6 -13.27 9.58 5.89
CA PHE A 6 -12.01 10.27 6.16
C PHE A 6 -11.55 9.82 7.54
N GLN A 7 -10.65 8.85 7.60
CA GLN A 7 -9.99 8.51 8.87
C GLN A 7 -8.79 9.44 9.06
N PRO A 8 -8.70 10.14 10.21
CA PRO A 8 -7.46 10.80 10.57
C PRO A 8 -6.36 9.75 10.69
N SER A 9 -5.19 10.04 10.10
CA SER A 9 -4.00 9.21 10.20
C SER A 9 -3.60 9.05 11.68
N TRP A 10 -3.36 7.82 12.12
CA TRP A 10 -2.83 7.49 13.45
C TRP A 10 -1.37 7.92 13.66
N TYR A 11 -0.72 8.46 12.64
CA TYR A 11 0.60 9.07 12.75
C TYR A 11 0.49 10.57 12.99
N SER A 12 1.41 11.12 13.81
CA SER A 12 1.60 12.56 13.92
C SER A 12 1.70 13.18 12.52
N ASN A 13 1.25 14.43 12.39
CA ASN A 13 1.17 15.18 11.12
C ASN A 13 2.52 15.29 10.37
N ASP A 14 3.62 14.80 10.95
CA ASP A 14 4.98 14.84 10.41
C ASP A 14 5.47 13.49 9.82
N HIS A 15 4.73 12.38 9.96
CA HIS A 15 5.15 11.09 9.39
C HIS A 15 4.63 10.88 7.96
N ARG A 16 3.38 11.29 7.70
CA ARG A 16 2.74 11.29 6.38
C ARG A 16 2.07 12.65 6.16
N THR A 17 2.36 13.29 5.03
CA THR A 17 1.83 14.62 4.72
C THR A 17 0.86 14.64 3.55
N SER A 18 0.41 13.47 3.06
CA SER A 18 -0.58 13.34 1.98
C SER A 18 -2.02 13.53 2.45
N THR A 19 -2.94 13.72 1.49
CA THR A 19 -4.38 13.57 1.70
C THR A 19 -4.85 12.21 1.22
N GLU A 20 -5.74 11.55 1.96
CA GLU A 20 -6.23 10.20 1.63
C GLU A 20 -7.75 10.08 1.73
N CYS A 21 -8.31 9.12 0.98
CA CYS A 21 -9.68 8.67 1.15
C CYS A 21 -9.77 7.14 0.98
N ARG A 22 -10.79 6.53 1.57
CA ARG A 22 -11.17 5.14 1.32
C ARG A 22 -12.45 5.12 0.50
N ILE A 23 -12.41 4.37 -0.60
CA ILE A 23 -13.55 4.20 -1.51
C ILE A 23 -14.42 3.06 -0.97
N ALA A 24 -15.75 3.20 -1.06
CA ALA A 24 -16.65 2.15 -0.60
C ALA A 24 -16.41 0.84 -1.39
N ARG A 25 -16.42 -0.30 -0.71
CA ARG A 25 -16.18 -1.62 -1.34
C ARG A 25 -17.09 -1.88 -2.55
N LYS A 26 -18.36 -1.44 -2.47
CA LYS A 26 -19.33 -1.57 -3.57
C LYS A 26 -18.89 -0.88 -4.86
N GLU A 27 -18.08 0.16 -4.78
CA GLU A 27 -17.59 0.94 -5.93
C GLU A 27 -16.29 0.36 -6.50
N THR A 28 -15.66 -0.59 -5.80
CA THR A 28 -14.36 -1.17 -6.16
C THR A 28 -14.41 -2.69 -6.36
N GLN A 29 -15.61 -3.29 -6.44
CA GLN A 29 -15.78 -4.74 -6.62
C GLN A 29 -15.02 -5.29 -7.82
N GLY A 30 -15.09 -4.63 -8.98
CA GLY A 30 -14.41 -5.10 -10.19
C GLY A 30 -12.88 -5.06 -10.06
N ILE A 31 -12.32 -4.03 -9.43
CA ILE A 31 -10.87 -3.91 -9.27
C ILE A 31 -10.34 -4.83 -8.16
N GLN A 32 -11.06 -4.95 -7.03
CA GLN A 32 -10.72 -5.88 -5.97
C GLN A 32 -10.83 -7.34 -6.42
N GLY A 33 -11.80 -7.68 -7.27
CA GLY A 33 -11.87 -9.02 -7.89
C GLY A 33 -10.66 -9.35 -8.77
N ARG A 34 -10.10 -8.37 -9.49
CA ARG A 34 -8.84 -8.55 -10.23
C ARG A 34 -7.64 -8.72 -9.29
N TYR A 35 -7.60 -7.96 -8.21
CA TYR A 35 -6.52 -8.05 -7.22
C TYR A 35 -6.58 -9.35 -6.43
N SER A 36 -7.77 -9.87 -6.15
CA SER A 36 -7.96 -11.16 -5.50
C SER A 36 -7.31 -12.28 -6.28
N LYS A 37 -7.53 -12.32 -7.60
CA LYS A 37 -6.84 -13.26 -8.49
C LYS A 37 -5.32 -13.05 -8.50
N LEU A 38 -4.90 -11.78 -8.57
CA LEU A 38 -3.48 -11.42 -8.64
C LEU A 38 -2.70 -11.82 -7.37
N LEU A 39 -3.31 -11.62 -6.20
CA LEU A 39 -2.71 -11.90 -4.90
C LEU A 39 -2.97 -13.32 -4.42
N ASN A 40 -3.80 -14.08 -5.14
CA ASN A 40 -4.33 -15.37 -4.72
C ASN A 40 -4.95 -15.31 -3.30
N MET A 41 -5.75 -14.27 -3.05
CA MET A 41 -6.37 -14.00 -1.74
C MET A 41 -7.86 -13.68 -1.89
N PRO A 42 -8.73 -14.13 -0.95
CA PRO A 42 -10.14 -13.75 -0.94
C PRO A 42 -10.34 -12.24 -0.84
N VAL A 43 -11.38 -11.70 -1.50
CA VAL A 43 -11.71 -10.26 -1.46
C VAL A 43 -12.09 -9.82 -0.04
N GLU A 44 -12.61 -10.74 0.76
CA GLU A 44 -13.01 -10.56 2.14
C GLU A 44 -11.82 -10.11 3.02
N ASN A 45 -10.63 -10.65 2.74
CA ASN A 45 -9.38 -10.34 3.45
C ASN A 45 -8.79 -8.97 3.05
N MET A 46 -9.30 -8.33 2.00
CA MET A 46 -8.79 -7.03 1.54
C MET A 46 -9.44 -5.88 2.30
N GLU A 47 -8.65 -4.89 2.71
CA GLU A 47 -9.20 -3.60 3.15
C GLU A 47 -9.98 -2.88 2.03
N ALA A 48 -10.81 -1.90 2.42
CA ALA A 48 -11.39 -0.98 1.45
C ALA A 48 -10.27 -0.23 0.70
N ALA A 49 -10.40 -0.12 -0.62
CA ALA A 49 -9.38 0.51 -1.46
C ALA A 49 -9.11 1.94 -0.99
N LYS A 50 -7.84 2.26 -0.79
CA LYS A 50 -7.37 3.56 -0.35
C LYS A 50 -6.73 4.31 -1.51
N VAL A 51 -7.08 5.58 -1.67
CA VAL A 51 -6.45 6.50 -2.62
C VAL A 51 -5.74 7.58 -1.84
N SER A 52 -4.44 7.73 -2.11
CA SER A 52 -3.59 8.76 -1.52
C SER A 52 -3.15 9.75 -2.59
N ARG A 53 -3.20 11.05 -2.28
CA ARG A 53 -2.75 12.13 -3.16
C ARG A 53 -1.62 12.91 -2.49
N TYR A 54 -0.50 12.99 -3.17
CA TYR A 54 0.68 13.78 -2.78
C TYR A 54 0.78 15.02 -3.68
N ARG A 55 0.88 16.20 -3.05
CA ARG A 55 1.30 17.44 -3.70
C ARG A 55 2.82 17.53 -3.72
N LYS A 56 3.35 18.46 -4.50
CA LYS A 56 4.79 18.77 -4.51
C LYS A 56 5.29 19.03 -3.07
N GLY A 57 6.35 18.33 -2.69
CA GLY A 57 6.96 18.42 -1.36
C GLY A 57 6.31 17.56 -0.27
N GLN A 58 5.17 16.92 -0.54
CA GLN A 58 4.58 15.95 0.40
C GLN A 58 5.29 14.61 0.31
N TYR A 59 5.28 13.88 1.41
CA TYR A 59 6.05 12.65 1.58
C TYR A 59 5.36 11.70 2.56
N PHE A 60 5.88 10.48 2.59
CA PHE A 60 5.59 9.51 3.62
C PHE A 60 6.91 8.90 4.07
N LYS A 61 7.22 9.01 5.36
CA LYS A 61 8.46 8.48 5.94
C LYS A 61 8.45 6.95 5.92
N ASN A 62 9.64 6.36 6.07
CA ASN A 62 9.80 4.91 6.16
C ASN A 62 8.94 4.33 7.27
N HIS A 63 8.25 3.23 6.96
CA HIS A 63 7.36 2.51 7.86
C HIS A 63 7.21 1.08 7.35
N VAL A 64 6.61 0.23 8.18
CA VAL A 64 6.07 -1.07 7.77
C VAL A 64 4.55 -0.96 7.72
N ASP A 65 3.91 -1.73 6.85
CA ASP A 65 2.45 -1.71 6.73
C ASP A 65 1.74 -2.50 7.84
N THR A 66 2.45 -3.40 8.53
CA THR A 66 1.92 -4.18 9.64
C THR A 66 1.45 -3.29 10.79
N LEU A 67 0.33 -3.67 11.38
CA LEU A 67 -0.27 -3.00 12.53
C LEU A 67 0.44 -3.47 13.80
N SER A 68 1.07 -2.53 14.53
CA SER A 68 1.69 -2.81 15.82
C SER A 68 0.67 -3.32 16.83
N GLY A 69 1.02 -4.37 17.59
CA GLY A 69 0.17 -4.89 18.67
C GLY A 69 -1.04 -5.71 18.19
N THR A 70 -1.02 -6.19 16.94
CA THR A 70 -2.00 -7.16 16.43
C THR A 70 -1.33 -8.50 16.12
N ASP A 71 -2.05 -9.59 16.37
CA ASP A 71 -1.57 -10.93 16.04
C ASP A 71 -1.40 -11.10 14.53
N PHE A 72 -0.45 -11.94 14.12
CA PHE A 72 -0.11 -12.16 12.70
C PHE A 72 -1.33 -12.54 11.85
N LEU A 73 -2.26 -13.33 12.39
CA LEU A 73 -3.47 -13.78 11.69
C LEU A 73 -4.48 -12.64 11.41
N GLU A 74 -4.37 -11.53 12.14
CA GLU A 74 -5.23 -10.35 11.98
C GLU A 74 -4.51 -9.17 11.30
N ASN A 75 -3.26 -9.38 10.87
CA ASN A 75 -2.40 -8.33 10.36
C ASN A 75 -2.33 -8.30 8.82
N ARG A 76 -1.79 -7.22 8.26
CA ARG A 76 -1.53 -7.07 6.83
C ARG A 76 -0.34 -7.93 6.42
N ILE A 77 -0.59 -8.94 5.60
CA ILE A 77 0.43 -9.84 5.05
C ILE A 77 0.93 -9.42 3.66
N ALA A 78 0.20 -8.51 3.00
CA ALA A 78 0.57 -8.03 1.68
C ALA A 78 0.00 -6.62 1.42
N THR A 79 0.75 -5.81 0.69
CA THR A 79 0.32 -4.51 0.19
C THR A 79 0.49 -4.43 -1.32
N LEU A 80 -0.58 -4.06 -2.03
CA LEU A 80 -0.58 -3.82 -3.47
C LEU A 80 -0.70 -2.32 -3.75
N PHE A 81 0.32 -1.73 -4.38
CA PHE A 81 0.31 -0.36 -4.88
C PHE A 81 -0.06 -0.31 -6.35
N VAL A 82 -0.81 0.72 -6.74
CA VAL A 82 -1.07 1.07 -8.14
C VAL A 82 -0.87 2.56 -8.32
N TYR A 83 0.04 2.94 -9.21
CA TYR A 83 0.25 4.34 -9.57
C TYR A 83 -0.84 4.81 -10.54
N LEU A 84 -1.57 5.86 -10.14
CA LEU A 84 -2.74 6.35 -10.88
C LEU A 84 -2.39 7.47 -11.89
N ASN A 85 -1.22 8.07 -11.78
CA ASN A 85 -0.75 9.15 -12.65
C ASN A 85 0.78 9.21 -12.69
N ASP A 86 1.31 9.86 -13.71
CA ASP A 86 2.73 10.19 -13.78
C ASP A 86 3.08 11.33 -12.82
N CYS A 87 4.26 11.26 -12.24
CA CYS A 87 4.93 12.36 -11.57
C CYS A 87 6.06 12.87 -12.49
N GLY A 88 6.40 14.16 -12.44
CA GLY A 88 7.49 14.69 -13.25
C GLY A 88 8.87 14.44 -12.65
N ARG A 89 8.97 14.43 -11.31
CA ARG A 89 10.22 14.25 -10.56
C ARG A 89 9.92 13.85 -9.11
N GLY A 90 10.64 12.86 -8.60
CA GLY A 90 10.43 12.33 -7.25
C GLY A 90 9.13 11.52 -7.14
N GLY A 91 8.76 11.16 -5.92
CA GLY A 91 7.55 10.35 -5.68
C GLY A 91 7.77 8.85 -5.89
N GLU A 92 9.02 8.39 -5.88
CA GLU A 92 9.35 6.97 -5.95
C GLU A 92 8.92 6.25 -4.67
N THR A 93 8.59 4.96 -4.79
CA THR A 93 8.48 4.07 -3.63
C THR A 93 9.84 3.43 -3.39
N ARG A 94 10.42 3.66 -2.21
CA ARG A 94 11.78 3.20 -1.85
C ARG A 94 11.71 2.14 -0.77
N PHE A 95 12.35 1.01 -1.02
CA PHE A 95 12.52 -0.08 -0.07
C PHE A 95 13.94 -0.01 0.47
N LEU A 96 14.07 0.49 1.70
CA LEU A 96 15.37 0.84 2.30
C LEU A 96 15.92 -0.25 3.22
N SER A 97 15.08 -1.20 3.63
CA SER A 97 15.42 -2.36 4.46
C SER A 97 15.60 -3.63 3.64
N LEU A 98 16.12 -3.49 2.42
CA LEU A 98 16.51 -4.63 1.60
C LEU A 98 18.04 -4.66 1.51
N PRO A 99 18.65 -5.86 1.41
CA PRO A 99 20.10 -6.02 1.26
C PRO A 99 20.71 -5.23 0.10
N SER A 100 19.88 -4.84 -0.86
CA SER A 100 20.20 -3.81 -1.86
C SER A 100 19.04 -2.81 -1.90
N PRO A 101 19.29 -1.48 -1.83
CA PRO A 101 18.23 -0.48 -1.94
C PRO A 101 17.49 -0.67 -3.28
N ARG A 102 16.22 -1.06 -3.23
CA ARG A 102 15.38 -1.12 -4.43
C ARG A 102 14.52 0.13 -4.47
N THR A 103 14.64 0.87 -5.56
CA THR A 103 13.76 1.99 -5.87
C THR A 103 12.86 1.57 -7.01
N LEU A 104 11.55 1.70 -6.82
CA LEU A 104 10.58 1.53 -7.89
C LEU A 104 10.19 2.92 -8.41
N ASN A 105 10.47 3.13 -9.69
CA ASN A 105 9.93 4.29 -10.42
C ASN A 105 8.45 4.02 -10.69
N TYR A 106 7.62 5.05 -10.61
CA TYR A 106 6.22 4.91 -10.97
C TYR A 106 6.10 4.75 -12.49
N VAL A 107 5.38 3.73 -12.93
CA VAL A 107 4.78 3.67 -14.26
C VAL A 107 3.27 3.60 -14.06
N VAL A 108 2.51 4.45 -14.75
CA VAL A 108 1.04 4.46 -14.61
C VAL A 108 0.46 3.07 -14.87
N GLY A 109 -0.35 2.60 -13.94
CA GLY A 109 -0.95 1.27 -13.99
C GLY A 109 -0.03 0.13 -13.58
N GLU A 110 1.24 0.39 -13.26
CA GLU A 110 2.14 -0.61 -12.68
C GLU A 110 1.65 -1.03 -11.31
N LYS A 111 1.71 -2.35 -11.07
CA LYS A 111 1.24 -3.01 -9.86
C LYS A 111 2.43 -3.58 -9.13
N VAL A 112 2.70 -3.03 -7.96
CA VAL A 112 3.77 -3.48 -7.08
C VAL A 112 3.14 -4.16 -5.89
N CYS A 113 3.54 -5.38 -5.61
CA CYS A 113 3.17 -6.05 -4.37
C CYS A 113 4.37 -6.17 -3.44
N CYS A 114 4.12 -5.91 -2.17
CA CYS A 114 5.04 -6.12 -1.08
C CYS A 114 4.41 -7.20 -0.20
N LEU A 115 5.13 -8.28 0.04
CA LEU A 115 4.71 -9.32 0.97
C LEU A 115 5.37 -9.05 2.30
N SER A 116 4.57 -8.91 3.36
CA SER A 116 5.05 -8.90 4.73
C SER A 116 5.00 -10.32 5.27
N THR A 117 6.12 -10.83 5.77
CA THR A 117 6.18 -12.21 6.27
C THR A 117 5.78 -12.34 7.74
N GLY A 118 5.41 -11.22 8.38
CA GLY A 118 5.09 -11.17 9.81
C GLY A 118 6.28 -11.36 10.74
N ARG A 119 7.48 -11.63 10.19
CA ARG A 119 8.76 -11.64 10.91
C ARG A 119 9.46 -10.28 10.88
N ASP A 120 8.76 -9.27 10.38
CA ASP A 120 9.30 -7.97 9.97
C ASP A 120 9.38 -6.99 11.15
N VAL A 121 9.56 -7.51 12.37
CA VAL A 121 9.57 -6.77 13.64
C VAL A 121 10.72 -5.75 13.73
N ASP A 122 11.74 -5.90 12.89
CA ASP A 122 12.93 -5.04 12.84
C ASP A 122 13.00 -4.17 11.56
N GLY A 123 11.91 -4.11 10.78
CA GLY A 123 11.83 -3.27 9.58
C GLY A 123 12.34 -3.91 8.28
N GLU A 124 12.95 -5.09 8.33
CA GLU A 124 13.31 -5.92 7.17
C GLU A 124 12.10 -6.78 6.78
N GLY A 125 11.24 -6.33 5.87
CA GLY A 125 9.96 -7.01 5.66
C GLY A 125 9.32 -6.91 4.30
N ASP A 126 9.44 -5.78 3.61
CA ASP A 126 8.75 -5.61 2.34
C ASP A 126 9.62 -6.09 1.19
N TYR A 127 9.31 -7.26 0.65
CA TYR A 127 9.93 -7.78 -0.57
C TYR A 127 9.16 -7.28 -1.80
N PRO A 128 9.64 -6.25 -2.52
CA PRO A 128 8.95 -5.74 -3.70
C PRO A 128 9.04 -6.74 -4.86
N GLY A 129 7.88 -7.08 -5.41
CA GLY A 129 7.73 -7.85 -6.63
C GLY A 129 6.75 -7.20 -7.60
N VAL A 130 7.06 -7.25 -8.89
CA VAL A 130 6.07 -7.02 -9.95
C VAL A 130 5.25 -8.29 -10.08
N ILE A 131 3.96 -8.25 -9.75
CA ILE A 131 3.11 -9.42 -9.94
C ILE A 131 2.77 -9.56 -11.42
N ARG A 132 3.17 -10.68 -12.01
CA ARG A 132 2.71 -11.11 -13.33
C ARG A 132 1.42 -11.89 -13.15
N ALA A 133 0.40 -11.58 -13.95
CA ALA A 133 -0.81 -12.39 -13.99
C ALA A 133 -0.43 -13.83 -14.35
N VAL A 134 -0.92 -14.80 -13.56
CA VAL A 134 -0.87 -16.23 -13.88
C VAL A 134 -1.99 -16.55 -14.87
#